data_AF-A0A9Q9YVI9-F1
#
_entry.id   AF-A0A9Q9YVI9-F1
#
_cell.length_a   1.000
_cell.length_b   1.000
_cell.length_c   1.000
_cell.angle_alpha   90.00
_cell.angle_beta   90.00
_cell.angle_gamma   90.00
#
_symmetry.space_group_name_H-M   'P 1'
#
loop_
_entity.id
_entity.type
_entity.pdbx_description
1 polymer ?
#
loop_
_entity_poly.entity_id
_entity_poly.type
_entity_poly.pdbx_seq_one_letter_code
_entity_poly.pdbx_strand_id
1 'polypeptide(L)'
;MENSGSQVVSLEQQVESVERSIVFLRQEQLSLLHGLHLEILSLQKRCTELTQELNMKPPGRSEAEVKEEEEQLEARCQEVEGHLQEQQQIQSDLRWELSQKSVLVGTFRTSLKEKERRFLEELKHRSHRTTVLNTELQKQTEAAAYLSFQLHSAKQKLHQQRQQQHRRPAQSGRRSSSRPSSHIHTERARECVPRERVMGPEEPMAMPDPAVFFYPYRHRSRLRPPHRHALQEAEGEESEELDQGASVSRLATTVAKATATTASTTENNAE
;
A
#
# COMPACT_ATOMS: atom_id res chain seq x y z
N MET A 1 69.27 -44.02 -111.05
CA MET A 1 70.11 -43.69 -109.88
C MET A 1 69.45 -42.58 -109.04
N GLU A 2 68.14 -42.60 -108.80
CA GLU A 2 67.41 -41.45 -108.21
C GLU A 2 66.81 -41.71 -106.82
N ASN A 3 66.94 -42.94 -106.27
CA ASN A 3 66.29 -43.32 -105.01
C ASN A 3 67.07 -42.90 -103.75
N SER A 4 68.37 -42.64 -103.86
CA SER A 4 69.22 -42.26 -102.73
C SER A 4 69.09 -40.78 -102.34
N GLY A 5 68.81 -39.89 -103.30
CA GLY A 5 68.61 -38.46 -103.03
C GLY A 5 67.33 -38.17 -102.24
N SER A 6 66.25 -38.90 -102.52
CA SER A 6 64.97 -38.76 -101.81
C SER A 6 65.02 -39.26 -100.35
N GLN A 7 65.82 -40.30 -100.08
CA GLN A 7 66.07 -40.79 -98.71
C GLN A 7 66.91 -39.82 -97.88
N VAL A 8 67.93 -39.18 -98.48
CA VAL A 8 68.79 -38.21 -97.78
C VAL A 8 68.00 -36.96 -97.41
N VAL A 9 67.17 -36.44 -98.31
CA VAL A 9 66.29 -35.28 -98.04
C VAL A 9 65.23 -35.58 -96.96
N SER A 10 64.72 -36.82 -96.90
CA SER A 10 63.78 -37.25 -95.85
C SER A 10 64.42 -37.36 -94.47
N LEU A 11 65.70 -37.78 -94.40
CA LEU A 11 66.44 -37.86 -93.14
C LEU A 11 66.80 -36.46 -92.62
N GLU A 12 67.19 -35.54 -93.50
CA GLU A 12 67.46 -34.14 -93.16
C GLU A 12 66.21 -33.46 -92.59
N GLN A 13 65.04 -33.62 -93.22
CA GLN A 13 63.77 -33.11 -92.68
C GLN A 13 63.42 -33.70 -91.31
N GLN A 14 63.74 -34.98 -91.08
CA GLN A 14 63.51 -35.64 -89.79
C GLN A 14 64.45 -35.13 -88.70
N VAL A 15 65.73 -34.88 -89.04
CA VAL A 15 66.71 -34.26 -88.14
C VAL A 15 66.29 -32.83 -87.79
N GLU A 16 65.93 -32.01 -88.78
CA GLU A 16 65.44 -30.65 -88.54
C GLU A 16 64.14 -30.63 -87.71
N SER A 17 63.25 -31.61 -87.90
CA SER A 17 62.03 -31.75 -87.08
C SER A 17 62.37 -32.08 -85.63
N VAL A 18 63.32 -32.97 -85.39
CA VAL A 18 63.78 -33.32 -84.04
C VAL A 18 64.49 -32.13 -83.41
N GLU A 19 65.34 -31.40 -84.13
CA GLU A 19 66.00 -30.19 -83.64
C GLU A 19 64.99 -29.11 -83.21
N ARG A 20 63.96 -28.85 -84.03
CA ARG A 20 62.85 -27.95 -83.66
C ARG A 20 62.12 -28.44 -82.40
N SER A 21 61.89 -29.75 -82.28
CA SER A 21 61.25 -30.33 -81.10
C SER A 21 62.12 -30.21 -79.84
N ILE A 22 63.44 -30.34 -79.97
CA ILE A 22 64.38 -30.15 -78.86
C ILE A 22 64.40 -28.68 -78.43
N VAL A 23 64.47 -27.75 -79.38
CA VAL A 23 64.41 -26.31 -79.06
C VAL A 23 63.09 -25.97 -78.36
N PHE A 24 61.97 -26.53 -78.84
CA PHE A 24 60.65 -26.38 -78.20
C PHE A 24 60.64 -26.94 -76.77
N LEU A 25 61.09 -28.17 -76.57
CA LEU A 25 61.20 -28.80 -75.24
C LEU A 25 62.11 -27.99 -74.29
N ARG A 26 63.22 -27.44 -74.81
CA ARG A 26 64.11 -26.57 -74.04
C ARG A 26 63.43 -25.26 -73.66
N GLN A 27 62.64 -24.68 -74.56
CA GLN A 27 61.87 -23.48 -74.29
C GLN A 27 60.77 -23.74 -73.25
N GLU A 28 60.05 -24.86 -73.35
CA GLU A 28 59.05 -25.27 -72.36
C GLU A 28 59.69 -25.55 -71.00
N GLN A 29 60.84 -26.25 -70.97
CA GLN A 29 61.58 -26.52 -69.73
C GLN A 29 62.02 -25.22 -69.04
N LEU A 30 62.52 -24.24 -69.79
CA LEU A 30 62.90 -22.93 -69.26
C LEU A 30 61.67 -22.14 -68.77
N SER A 31 60.55 -22.19 -69.50
CA SER A 31 59.30 -21.54 -69.09
C SER A 31 58.75 -22.14 -67.80
N LEU A 32 58.76 -23.46 -67.65
CA LEU A 32 58.34 -24.15 -66.44
C LEU A 32 59.27 -23.80 -65.26
N LEU A 33 60.58 -23.82 -65.46
CA LEU A 33 61.56 -23.47 -64.43
C LEU A 33 61.35 -22.02 -63.95
N HIS A 34 61.12 -21.10 -64.88
CA HIS A 34 60.83 -19.70 -64.55
C HIS A 34 59.51 -19.56 -63.77
N GLY A 35 58.45 -20.25 -64.20
CA GLY A 35 57.16 -20.27 -63.50
C GLY A 35 57.27 -20.80 -62.07
N LEU A 36 57.95 -21.93 -61.88
CA LEU A 36 58.20 -22.50 -60.55
C LEU A 36 59.03 -21.56 -59.66
N HIS A 37 60.02 -20.87 -60.23
CA HIS A 37 60.80 -19.89 -59.47
C HIS A 37 59.92 -18.74 -58.96
N LEU A 38 59.01 -18.22 -59.80
CA LEU A 38 58.05 -17.19 -59.37
C LEU A 38 57.07 -17.69 -58.29
N GLU A 39 56.62 -18.94 -58.38
CA GLU A 39 55.74 -19.55 -57.38
C GLU A 39 56.45 -19.72 -56.03
N ILE A 40 57.70 -20.19 -56.04
CA ILE A 40 58.54 -20.27 -54.83
C ILE A 40 58.70 -18.89 -54.22
N LEU A 41 59.00 -17.86 -55.01
CA LEU A 41 59.13 -16.48 -54.52
C LEU A 41 57.80 -15.97 -53.94
N SER A 42 56.66 -16.28 -54.57
CA SER A 42 55.33 -15.89 -54.10
C SER A 42 54.98 -16.57 -52.77
N LEU A 43 55.25 -17.87 -52.64
CA LEU A 43 55.05 -18.62 -51.40
C LEU A 43 55.98 -18.13 -50.30
N GLN A 44 57.25 -17.87 -50.60
CA GLN A 44 58.19 -17.27 -49.65
C GLN A 44 57.67 -15.93 -49.14
N LYS A 45 57.19 -15.05 -50.02
CA LYS A 45 56.57 -13.78 -49.64
C LYS A 45 55.38 -14.01 -48.70
N ARG A 46 54.46 -14.91 -49.05
CA ARG A 46 53.27 -15.19 -48.21
C ARG A 46 53.62 -15.80 -46.86
N CYS A 47 54.61 -16.69 -46.81
CA CYS A 47 55.12 -17.23 -45.56
C CYS A 47 55.74 -16.13 -44.69
N THR A 48 56.47 -15.19 -45.28
CA THR A 48 57.01 -14.04 -44.52
C THR A 48 55.91 -13.10 -44.02
N GLU A 49 54.87 -12.84 -44.83
CA GLU A 49 53.71 -12.04 -44.44
C GLU A 49 52.96 -12.69 -43.28
N LEU A 50 52.64 -13.97 -43.36
CA LEU A 50 51.98 -14.71 -42.28
C LEU A 50 52.82 -14.76 -41.01
N THR A 51 54.15 -14.91 -41.15
CA THR A 51 55.07 -14.87 -40.01
C THR A 51 55.07 -13.49 -39.35
N GLN A 52 55.04 -12.43 -40.15
CA GLN A 52 54.92 -11.06 -39.64
C GLN A 52 53.56 -10.83 -38.99
N GLU A 53 52.45 -11.25 -39.60
CA GLU A 53 51.11 -11.15 -39.02
C GLU A 53 51.02 -11.87 -37.67
N LEU A 54 51.62 -13.06 -37.55
CA LEU A 54 51.66 -13.80 -36.28
C LEU A 54 52.54 -13.11 -35.22
N ASN A 55 53.67 -12.54 -35.62
CA ASN A 55 54.54 -11.79 -34.71
C ASN A 55 53.94 -10.44 -34.29
N MET A 56 53.13 -9.82 -35.15
CA MET A 56 52.44 -8.56 -34.88
C MET A 56 51.11 -8.78 -34.14
N LYS A 57 50.58 -10.00 -34.14
CA LYS A 57 49.45 -10.36 -33.30
C LYS A 57 49.95 -10.31 -31.85
N PRO A 58 49.48 -9.36 -31.02
CA PRO A 58 49.87 -9.36 -29.62
C PRO A 58 49.52 -10.73 -29.04
N PRO A 59 50.30 -11.26 -28.07
CA PRO A 59 49.80 -12.36 -27.28
C PRO A 59 48.41 -11.91 -26.81
N GLY A 60 47.38 -12.74 -27.03
CA GLY A 60 46.06 -12.45 -26.44
C GLY A 60 46.23 -12.19 -24.93
N ARG A 61 45.22 -11.56 -24.30
CA ARG A 61 45.21 -11.35 -22.84
C ARG A 61 45.84 -12.54 -22.15
N SER A 62 46.84 -12.28 -21.31
CA SER A 62 47.61 -13.37 -20.72
C SER A 62 46.65 -14.28 -19.94
N GLU A 63 46.96 -15.58 -19.88
CA GLU A 63 46.10 -16.53 -19.16
C GLU A 63 45.87 -16.11 -17.70
N ALA A 64 46.82 -15.37 -17.11
CA ALA A 64 46.70 -14.77 -15.79
C ALA A 64 45.68 -13.62 -15.74
N GLU A 65 45.69 -12.70 -16.72
CA GLU A 65 44.71 -11.62 -16.81
C GLU A 65 43.28 -12.15 -16.96
N VAL A 66 43.10 -13.20 -17.77
CA VAL A 66 41.78 -13.81 -17.97
C VAL A 66 41.26 -14.45 -16.68
N LYS A 67 42.13 -15.13 -15.92
CA LYS A 67 41.78 -15.71 -14.62
C LYS A 67 41.43 -14.64 -13.59
N GLU A 68 42.18 -13.55 -13.55
CA GLU A 68 41.88 -12.44 -12.64
C GLU A 68 40.52 -11.78 -12.99
N GLU A 69 40.23 -11.59 -14.28
CA GLU A 69 38.92 -11.11 -14.74
C GLU A 69 37.78 -12.07 -14.37
N GLU A 70 38.00 -13.38 -14.51
CA GLU A 70 37.04 -14.42 -14.12
C GLU A 70 36.75 -14.40 -12.61
N GLU A 71 37.78 -14.37 -11.77
CA GLU A 71 37.64 -14.25 -10.31
C GLU A 71 36.88 -12.97 -9.90
N GLN A 72 37.16 -11.85 -10.55
CA GLN A 72 36.45 -10.59 -10.30
C GLN A 72 34.97 -10.65 -10.72
N LEU A 73 34.68 -11.30 -11.84
CA LEU A 73 33.31 -11.51 -12.30
C LEU A 73 32.55 -12.46 -11.39
N GLU A 74 33.19 -13.55 -10.94
CA GLU A 74 32.61 -14.47 -9.96
C GLU A 74 32.30 -13.76 -8.65
N ALA A 75 33.24 -12.94 -8.12
CA ALA A 75 33.00 -12.17 -6.91
C ALA A 75 31.81 -11.20 -7.06
N ARG A 76 31.69 -10.53 -8.21
CA ARG A 76 30.54 -9.66 -8.51
C ARG A 76 29.23 -10.44 -8.65
N CYS A 77 29.26 -11.61 -9.29
CA CYS A 77 28.09 -12.48 -9.39
C CYS A 77 27.63 -12.92 -8.00
N GLN A 78 28.54 -13.35 -7.13
CA GLN A 78 28.23 -13.75 -5.76
C GLN A 78 27.64 -12.61 -4.94
N GLU A 79 28.17 -11.39 -5.07
CA GLU A 79 27.64 -10.19 -4.39
C GLU A 79 26.19 -9.90 -4.84
N VAL A 80 25.93 -9.89 -6.15
CA VAL A 80 24.60 -9.65 -6.70
C VAL A 80 23.62 -10.76 -6.32
N GLU A 81 24.05 -12.02 -6.33
CA GLU A 81 23.24 -13.15 -5.88
C GLU A 81 22.89 -13.05 -4.39
N GLY A 82 23.85 -12.65 -3.55
CA GLY A 82 23.62 -12.39 -2.13
C GLY A 82 22.56 -11.31 -1.92
N HIS A 83 22.70 -10.17 -2.61
CA HIS A 83 21.72 -9.09 -2.54
C HIS A 83 20.34 -9.50 -3.06
N LEU A 84 20.27 -10.32 -4.12
CA LEU A 84 19.01 -10.84 -4.63
C LEU A 84 18.33 -11.75 -3.61
N GLN A 85 19.08 -12.62 -2.93
CA GLN A 85 18.56 -13.50 -1.88
C GLN A 85 18.03 -12.70 -0.68
N GLU A 86 18.78 -11.70 -0.20
CA GLU A 86 18.34 -10.80 0.87
C GLU A 86 17.02 -10.10 0.50
N GLN A 87 16.93 -9.56 -0.72
CA GLN A 87 15.70 -8.92 -1.21
C GLN A 87 14.54 -9.90 -1.30
N GLN A 88 14.77 -11.13 -1.74
CA GLN A 88 13.75 -12.18 -1.80
C GLN A 88 13.24 -12.55 -0.40
N GLN A 89 14.14 -12.65 0.58
CA GLN A 89 13.77 -12.91 1.96
C GLN A 89 12.90 -11.78 2.52
N ILE A 90 13.35 -10.53 2.41
CA ILE A 90 12.58 -9.35 2.84
C ILE A 90 11.22 -9.31 2.15
N GLN A 91 11.16 -9.57 0.85
CA GLN A 91 9.89 -9.61 0.12
C GLN A 91 8.96 -10.72 0.63
N SER A 92 9.50 -11.89 0.97
CA SER A 92 8.73 -12.99 1.54
C SER A 92 8.16 -12.66 2.92
N ASP A 93 8.94 -11.99 3.77
CA ASP A 93 8.53 -11.55 5.11
C ASP A 93 7.42 -10.50 5.01
N LEU A 94 7.59 -9.51 4.13
CA LEU A 94 6.57 -8.49 3.88
C LEU A 94 5.26 -9.09 3.35
N ARG A 95 5.33 -10.08 2.45
CA ARG A 95 4.14 -10.79 1.97
C ARG A 95 3.45 -11.55 3.10
N TRP A 96 4.21 -12.20 3.97
CA TRP A 96 3.66 -12.87 5.14
C TRP A 96 2.97 -11.88 6.09
N GLU A 97 3.62 -10.76 6.42
CA GLU A 97 3.02 -9.72 7.26
C GLU A 97 1.74 -9.15 6.67
N LEU A 98 1.73 -8.87 5.36
CA LEU A 98 0.54 -8.38 4.66
C LEU A 98 -0.59 -9.40 4.71
N SER A 99 -0.28 -10.70 4.59
CA SER A 99 -1.26 -11.76 4.75
C SER A 99 -1.86 -11.78 6.16
N GLN A 100 -1.02 -11.71 7.21
CA GLN A 100 -1.48 -11.65 8.60
C GLN A 100 -2.37 -10.42 8.86
N LYS A 101 -1.92 -9.24 8.41
CA LYS A 101 -2.68 -8.00 8.52
C LYS A 101 -4.01 -8.08 7.78
N SER A 102 -4.04 -8.70 6.59
CA SER A 102 -5.27 -8.91 5.81
C SER A 102 -6.27 -9.81 6.52
N VAL A 103 -5.81 -10.89 7.16
CA VAL A 103 -6.65 -11.75 7.99
C VAL A 103 -7.26 -10.97 9.15
N LEU A 104 -6.44 -10.20 9.88
CA LEU A 104 -6.90 -9.38 11.00
C LEU A 104 -7.92 -8.30 10.58
N VAL A 105 -7.68 -7.64 9.45
CA VAL A 105 -8.67 -6.69 8.88
C VAL A 105 -9.97 -7.42 8.53
N GLY A 106 -9.89 -8.65 8.01
CA GLY A 106 -11.06 -9.50 7.75
C GLY A 106 -11.86 -9.83 9.02
N THR A 107 -11.19 -10.19 10.11
CA THR A 107 -11.86 -10.47 11.40
C THR A 107 -12.48 -9.22 12.01
N PHE A 108 -11.80 -8.07 11.95
CA PHE A 108 -12.39 -6.81 12.41
C PHE A 108 -13.57 -6.37 11.56
N ARG A 109 -13.50 -6.51 10.22
CA ARG A 109 -14.60 -6.17 9.32
C ARG A 109 -15.84 -7.03 9.60
N THR A 110 -15.67 -8.32 9.83
CA THR A 110 -16.79 -9.22 10.19
C THR A 110 -17.34 -8.89 11.58
N SER A 111 -16.49 -8.61 12.55
CA SER A 111 -16.88 -8.19 13.91
C SER A 111 -17.68 -6.88 13.92
N LEU A 112 -17.27 -5.87 13.14
CA LEU A 112 -17.99 -4.60 13.02
C LEU A 112 -19.37 -4.79 12.40
N LYS A 113 -19.46 -5.56 11.31
CA LYS A 113 -20.76 -5.89 10.68
C LYS A 113 -21.69 -6.61 11.65
N GLU A 114 -21.16 -7.53 12.45
CA GLU A 114 -21.93 -8.26 13.45
C GLU A 114 -22.42 -7.35 14.58
N LYS A 115 -21.58 -6.41 15.06
CA LYS A 115 -22.00 -5.40 16.03
C LYS A 115 -23.07 -4.47 15.46
N GLU A 116 -22.91 -4.00 14.22
CA GLU A 116 -23.90 -3.17 13.52
C GLU A 116 -25.25 -3.89 13.43
N ARG A 117 -25.26 -5.17 13.02
CA ARG A 117 -26.46 -6.00 12.97
C ARG A 117 -27.16 -6.06 14.34
N ARG A 118 -26.40 -6.32 15.41
CA ARG A 118 -26.93 -6.37 16.78
C ARG A 118 -27.51 -5.04 17.23
N PHE A 119 -26.85 -3.91 16.96
CA PHE A 119 -27.38 -2.60 17.32
C PHE A 119 -28.68 -2.26 16.60
N LEU A 120 -28.79 -2.63 15.32
CA LEU A 120 -30.03 -2.44 14.56
C LEU A 120 -31.17 -3.31 15.10
N GLU A 121 -30.89 -4.55 15.47
CA GLU A 121 -31.88 -5.43 16.09
C GLU A 121 -32.36 -4.89 17.44
N GLU A 122 -31.44 -4.40 18.26
CA GLU A 122 -31.76 -3.79 19.55
C GLU A 122 -32.56 -2.49 19.38
N LEU A 123 -32.18 -1.65 18.42
CA LEU A 123 -32.91 -0.43 18.09
C LEU A 123 -34.34 -0.74 17.63
N LYS A 124 -34.52 -1.75 16.77
CA LYS A 124 -35.85 -2.22 16.34
C LYS A 124 -36.67 -2.72 17.52
N HIS A 125 -36.07 -3.53 18.40
CA HIS A 125 -36.75 -4.06 19.58
C HIS A 125 -37.21 -2.94 20.53
N ARG A 126 -36.32 -1.98 20.82
CA ARG A 126 -36.64 -0.82 21.67
C ARG A 126 -37.71 0.06 21.04
N SER A 127 -37.61 0.34 19.74
CA SER A 127 -38.61 1.11 19.00
C SER A 127 -40.00 0.46 19.11
N HIS A 128 -40.09 -0.85 18.86
CA HIS A 128 -41.34 -1.59 19.01
C HIS A 128 -41.89 -1.50 20.45
N ARG A 129 -41.04 -1.68 21.45
CA ARG A 129 -41.43 -1.54 22.87
C ARG A 129 -41.95 -0.15 23.18
N THR A 130 -41.31 0.91 22.69
CA THR A 130 -41.78 2.28 22.84
C THR A 130 -43.14 2.48 22.17
N THR A 131 -43.37 1.94 20.97
CA THR A 131 -44.68 2.00 20.31
C THR A 131 -45.75 1.32 21.15
N VAL A 132 -45.50 0.11 21.68
CA VAL A 132 -46.46 -0.61 22.52
C VAL A 132 -46.80 0.21 23.77
N LEU A 133 -45.80 0.70 24.50
CA LEU A 133 -46.02 1.52 25.70
C LEU A 133 -46.75 2.84 25.39
N ASN A 134 -46.45 3.48 24.26
CA ASN A 134 -47.14 4.69 23.83
C ASN A 134 -48.63 4.43 23.53
N THR A 135 -48.94 3.34 22.82
CA THR A 135 -50.34 2.95 22.60
C THR A 135 -51.07 2.65 23.90
N GLU A 136 -50.39 2.04 24.89
CA GLU A 136 -51.00 1.77 26.19
C GLU A 136 -51.24 3.05 26.99
N LEU A 137 -50.28 3.98 26.99
CA LEU A 137 -50.43 5.29 27.58
C LEU A 137 -51.59 6.08 26.93
N GLN A 138 -51.73 6.00 25.61
CA GLN A 138 -52.82 6.65 24.87
C GLN A 138 -54.19 6.09 25.30
N LYS A 139 -54.33 4.76 25.40
CA LYS A 139 -55.57 4.14 25.93
C LYS A 139 -55.90 4.63 27.34
N GLN A 140 -54.90 4.71 28.21
CA GLN A 140 -55.09 5.22 29.57
C GLN A 140 -55.51 6.70 29.57
N THR A 141 -54.94 7.51 28.67
CA THR A 141 -55.28 8.92 28.51
C THR A 141 -56.71 9.10 28.01
N GLU A 142 -57.14 8.31 27.03
CA GLU A 142 -58.52 8.30 26.53
C GLU A 142 -59.53 7.89 27.61
N ALA A 143 -59.23 6.83 28.37
CA ALA A 143 -60.05 6.41 29.49
C ALA A 143 -60.17 7.50 30.57
N ALA A 144 -59.06 8.16 30.92
CA ALA A 144 -59.04 9.26 31.87
C ALA A 144 -59.87 10.46 31.38
N ALA A 145 -59.77 10.81 30.10
CA ALA A 145 -60.57 11.87 29.48
C ALA A 145 -62.07 11.53 29.48
N TYR A 146 -62.42 10.28 29.17
CA TYR A 146 -63.79 9.79 29.21
C TYR A 146 -64.41 9.90 30.61
N LEU A 147 -63.71 9.42 31.64
CA LEU A 147 -64.16 9.54 33.03
C LEU A 147 -64.25 11.01 33.48
N SER A 148 -63.30 11.85 33.06
CA SER A 148 -63.33 13.29 33.33
C SER A 148 -64.56 13.96 32.70
N PHE A 149 -64.91 13.59 31.47
CA PHE A 149 -66.12 14.05 30.79
C PHE A 149 -67.40 13.57 31.50
N GLN A 150 -67.44 12.32 31.95
CA GLN A 150 -68.57 11.80 32.74
C GLN A 150 -68.73 12.58 34.06
N LEU A 151 -67.63 12.84 34.79
CA LEU A 151 -67.64 13.62 36.02
C LEU A 151 -68.10 15.06 35.79
N HIS A 152 -67.60 15.72 34.74
CA HIS A 152 -68.05 17.07 34.38
C HIS A 152 -69.54 17.09 34.02
N SER A 153 -70.01 16.12 33.24
CA SER A 153 -71.42 15.97 32.87
C SER A 153 -72.31 15.76 34.10
N ALA A 154 -71.90 14.89 35.03
CA ALA A 154 -72.61 14.65 36.28
C ALA A 154 -72.65 15.91 37.16
N LYS A 155 -71.53 16.61 37.29
CA LYS A 155 -71.42 17.88 38.02
C LYS A 155 -72.32 18.96 37.41
N GLN A 156 -72.37 19.05 36.08
CA GLN A 156 -73.23 20.00 35.37
C GLN A 156 -74.71 19.71 35.61
N LYS A 157 -75.14 18.44 35.51
CA LYS A 157 -76.52 18.03 35.81
C LYS A 157 -76.93 18.38 37.25
N LEU A 158 -76.06 18.11 38.22
CA LEU A 158 -76.30 18.47 39.63
C LEU A 158 -76.38 19.99 39.82
N HIS A 159 -75.52 20.75 39.15
CA HIS A 159 -75.56 22.21 39.20
C HIS A 159 -76.86 22.78 38.59
N GLN A 160 -77.31 22.25 37.45
CA GLN A 160 -78.60 22.61 36.86
C GLN A 160 -79.76 22.32 37.82
N GLN A 161 -79.75 21.16 38.48
CA GLN A 161 -80.76 20.81 39.49
C GLN A 161 -80.76 21.81 40.67
N ARG A 162 -79.58 22.19 41.18
CA ARG A 162 -79.46 23.22 42.24
C ARG A 162 -79.95 24.60 41.79
N GLN A 163 -79.67 25.01 40.56
CA GLN A 163 -80.17 26.29 40.03
C GLN A 163 -81.71 26.27 39.88
N GLN A 164 -82.31 25.15 39.48
CA GLN A 164 -83.77 25.00 39.42
C GLN A 164 -84.42 25.03 40.81
N GLN A 165 -83.77 24.47 41.85
CA GLN A 165 -84.23 24.61 43.25
C GLN A 165 -84.18 26.07 43.73
N HIS A 166 -83.15 26.84 43.35
CA HIS A 166 -83.07 28.27 43.67
C HIS A 166 -83.97 29.18 42.82
N ARG A 167 -84.57 28.68 41.72
CA ARG A 167 -85.60 29.39 40.94
C ARG A 167 -87.03 29.14 41.43
N ARG A 168 -87.25 28.33 42.47
CA ARG A 168 -88.52 28.36 43.22
C ARG A 168 -88.56 29.67 44.02
N PRO A 169 -89.65 30.44 44.00
CA PRO A 169 -89.70 31.72 44.71
C PRO A 169 -89.52 31.47 46.21
N ALA A 170 -88.41 31.94 46.77
CA ALA A 170 -88.17 31.89 48.21
C ALA A 170 -88.87 33.08 48.88
N GLN A 171 -89.86 32.80 49.72
CA GLN A 171 -90.18 33.73 50.80
C GLN A 171 -89.10 33.61 51.88
N SER A 172 -88.48 34.76 52.14
CA SER A 172 -87.79 35.23 53.35
C SER A 172 -86.60 34.46 53.93
N GLY A 173 -85.50 35.19 54.15
CA GLY A 173 -84.51 34.83 55.17
C GLY A 173 -83.09 35.34 54.93
N ARG A 174 -82.85 36.64 55.11
CA ARG A 174 -81.50 37.23 55.25
C ARG A 174 -80.83 36.74 56.55
N ARG A 175 -79.56 36.32 56.46
CA ARG A 175 -78.44 36.57 57.42
C ARG A 175 -77.20 35.81 56.92
N SER A 176 -76.23 36.53 56.37
CA SER A 176 -74.99 36.98 57.05
C SER A 176 -73.94 35.89 57.26
N SER A 177 -72.75 36.21 56.76
CA SER A 177 -71.42 35.82 57.26
C SER A 177 -70.68 34.67 56.58
N SER A 178 -69.38 34.92 56.48
CA SER A 178 -68.26 34.02 56.23
C SER A 178 -68.05 33.55 54.78
N ARG A 179 -67.16 34.28 54.10
CA ARG A 179 -66.22 33.70 53.14
C ARG A 179 -65.50 32.52 53.81
N PRO A 180 -65.50 31.30 53.25
CA PRO A 180 -64.40 30.37 53.41
C PRO A 180 -63.38 30.70 52.30
N SER A 181 -62.16 31.07 52.67
CA SER A 181 -61.06 30.16 52.90
C SER A 181 -60.31 29.83 51.61
N SER A 182 -59.02 30.18 51.67
CA SER A 182 -57.90 29.61 50.94
C SER A 182 -57.95 29.68 49.41
N HIS A 183 -57.38 30.78 48.89
CA HIS A 183 -56.50 30.69 47.71
C HIS A 183 -55.34 29.75 48.09
N ILE A 184 -55.57 28.44 48.00
CA ILE A 184 -54.46 27.52 47.79
C ILE A 184 -54.07 27.82 46.35
N HIS A 185 -52.97 28.54 46.16
CA HIS A 185 -52.20 28.38 44.95
C HIS A 185 -51.92 26.89 44.83
N THR A 186 -52.74 26.17 44.06
CA THR A 186 -52.27 24.98 43.37
C THR A 186 -51.28 25.51 42.34
N GLU A 187 -50.11 25.91 42.83
CA GLU A 187 -48.88 25.73 42.10
C GLU A 187 -48.89 24.24 41.77
N ARG A 188 -49.34 23.94 40.57
CA ARG A 188 -49.28 22.60 40.00
C ARG A 188 -47.80 22.34 39.85
N ALA A 189 -47.17 21.94 40.95
CA ALA A 189 -45.88 21.31 40.95
C ALA A 189 -45.99 20.22 39.89
N ARG A 190 -45.37 20.48 38.74
CA ARG A 190 -44.99 19.42 37.81
C ARG A 190 -43.82 18.68 38.46
N GLU A 191 -44.01 18.22 39.68
CA GLU A 191 -43.15 17.22 40.31
C GLU A 191 -43.81 15.87 40.07
N CYS A 192 -42.97 14.90 39.73
CA CYS A 192 -43.31 13.52 39.37
C CYS A 192 -43.53 13.28 37.86
N VAL A 193 -42.47 13.46 37.08
CA VAL A 193 -41.89 12.27 36.45
C VAL A 193 -40.52 12.10 37.09
N PRO A 194 -40.24 11.03 37.85
CA PRO A 194 -38.86 10.64 38.10
C PRO A 194 -38.21 10.54 36.72
N ARG A 195 -37.32 11.48 36.42
CA ARG A 195 -36.46 11.38 35.26
C ARG A 195 -35.50 10.27 35.62
N GLU A 196 -35.99 9.03 35.51
CA GLU A 196 -35.18 7.83 35.57
C GLU A 196 -34.02 8.15 34.63
N ARG A 197 -32.84 8.33 35.23
CA ARG A 197 -31.61 8.42 34.46
C ARG A 197 -31.54 7.06 33.81
N VAL A 198 -32.08 6.95 32.59
CA VAL A 198 -31.77 5.87 31.68
C VAL A 198 -30.27 5.95 31.60
N MET A 199 -29.59 5.11 32.38
CA MET A 199 -28.19 4.84 32.17
C MET A 199 -28.17 4.30 30.75
N GLY A 200 -27.86 5.19 29.82
CA GLY A 200 -27.57 4.82 28.47
C GLY A 200 -26.47 3.75 28.49
N PRO A 201 -26.35 2.94 27.44
CA PRO A 201 -25.18 2.09 27.29
C PRO A 201 -23.93 2.94 27.56
N GLU A 202 -22.97 2.35 28.28
CA GLU A 202 -21.67 2.95 28.59
C GLU A 202 -21.20 3.83 27.44
N GLU A 203 -20.96 5.11 27.73
CA GLU A 203 -20.64 6.13 26.73
C GLU A 203 -19.59 5.54 25.78
N PRO A 204 -19.89 5.38 24.48
CA PRO A 204 -18.93 4.81 23.55
C PRO A 204 -17.73 5.74 23.57
N MET A 205 -16.66 5.27 24.18
CA MET A 205 -15.38 5.98 24.24
C MET A 205 -15.11 6.46 22.81
N ALA A 206 -14.97 7.77 22.64
CA ALA A 206 -14.74 8.36 21.33
C ALA A 206 -13.61 7.58 20.65
N MET A 207 -13.86 7.12 19.42
CA MET A 207 -12.84 6.40 18.66
C MET A 207 -11.56 7.24 18.68
N PRO A 208 -10.41 6.64 19.02
CA PRO A 208 -9.16 7.38 18.99
C PRO A 208 -9.01 8.00 17.60
N ASP A 209 -8.62 9.27 17.57
CA ASP A 209 -8.44 10.05 16.34
C ASP A 209 -7.68 9.21 15.30
N PRO A 210 -8.21 8.98 14.08
CA PRO A 210 -7.52 8.21 13.05
C PRO A 210 -6.14 8.79 12.69
N ALA A 211 -5.88 10.06 13.00
CA ALA A 211 -4.56 10.67 12.90
C ALA A 211 -3.49 9.92 13.72
N VAL A 212 -3.86 9.21 14.78
CA VAL A 212 -2.94 8.42 15.63
C VAL A 212 -2.24 7.31 14.85
N PHE A 213 -2.81 6.81 13.74
CA PHE A 213 -2.18 5.80 12.89
C PHE A 213 -1.14 6.37 11.91
N PHE A 214 -1.15 7.69 11.68
CA PHE A 214 -0.22 8.35 10.75
C PHE A 214 1.04 8.88 11.42
N TYR A 215 1.15 8.80 12.75
CA TYR A 215 2.33 9.24 13.49
C TYR A 215 2.96 8.09 14.28
N PRO A 216 4.26 7.80 14.10
CA PRO A 216 4.96 6.81 14.89
C PRO A 216 4.91 7.22 16.36
N TYR A 217 4.35 6.33 17.17
CA TYR A 217 4.06 6.51 18.59
C TYR A 217 5.36 6.74 19.38
N ARG A 218 5.79 8.00 19.51
CA ARG A 218 6.79 8.35 20.52
C ARG A 218 6.09 8.39 21.86
N HIS A 219 6.43 7.46 22.75
CA HIS A 219 6.04 7.49 24.15
C HIS A 219 6.40 8.86 24.75
N ARG A 220 5.45 9.79 24.76
CA ARG A 220 5.49 10.93 25.67
C ARG A 220 4.98 10.43 27.01
N SER A 221 5.90 10.21 27.94
CA SER A 221 5.60 10.13 29.36
C SER A 221 4.76 11.36 29.74
N ARG A 222 3.46 11.16 29.99
CA ARG A 222 2.57 12.22 30.47
C ARG A 222 3.01 12.61 31.88
N LEU A 223 3.76 13.71 32.01
CA LEU A 223 3.71 14.52 33.22
C LEU A 223 2.36 15.23 33.22
N ARG A 224 1.53 14.92 34.22
CA ARG A 224 0.18 15.45 34.43
C ARG A 224 0.28 16.81 35.11
N PRO A 225 -0.24 17.92 34.55
CA PRO A 225 -0.48 19.14 35.31
C PRO A 225 -1.87 19.08 35.97
N PRO A 226 -2.06 19.67 37.17
CA PRO A 226 -3.35 19.65 37.85
C PRO A 226 -4.30 20.69 37.25
N HIS A 227 -5.59 20.36 37.32
CA HIS A 227 -6.74 21.21 36.99
C HIS A 227 -6.64 22.63 37.55
N ARG A 228 -7.01 23.63 36.73
CA ARG A 228 -7.85 24.76 37.17
C ARG A 228 -8.70 25.33 36.02
N HIS A 229 -9.90 25.75 36.39
CA HIS A 229 -10.97 26.27 35.54
C HIS A 229 -10.79 27.76 35.19
N ALA A 230 -11.41 28.14 34.07
CA ALA A 230 -12.28 29.31 33.84
C ALA A 230 -11.81 30.33 32.77
N LEU A 231 -12.69 30.51 31.77
CA LEU A 231 -13.07 31.72 30.99
C LEU A 231 -11.92 32.56 30.40
N GLN A 232 -11.88 32.91 29.11
CA GLN A 232 -12.84 33.76 28.42
C GLN A 232 -12.38 33.94 26.95
N GLU A 233 -13.34 34.36 26.12
CA GLU A 233 -13.34 34.72 24.70
C GLU A 233 -12.13 35.53 24.22
N ALA A 234 -11.90 35.48 22.89
CA ALA A 234 -11.77 36.65 22.01
C ALA A 234 -10.80 36.39 20.82
N GLU A 235 -11.36 36.47 19.60
CA GLU A 235 -10.73 36.94 18.35
C GLU A 235 -9.60 36.06 17.75
N GLY A 236 -9.56 35.71 16.46
CA GLY A 236 -9.97 36.46 15.28
C GLY A 236 -8.70 36.81 14.48
N GLU A 237 -8.57 36.22 13.28
CA GLU A 237 -7.75 36.71 12.14
C GLU A 237 -6.20 36.59 12.33
N GLU A 238 -5.34 36.28 11.35
CA GLU A 238 -5.33 36.39 9.89
C GLU A 238 -4.49 35.25 9.28
N SER A 239 -4.80 34.87 8.04
CA SER A 239 -3.94 34.08 7.14
C SER A 239 -3.67 34.92 5.91
N GLU A 240 -2.39 35.09 5.58
CA GLU A 240 -1.77 35.54 4.32
C GLU A 240 -0.31 35.92 4.71
N GLU A 241 0.79 35.69 3.99
CA GLU A 241 1.11 35.55 2.57
C GLU A 241 2.51 34.89 2.45
N LEU A 242 2.70 34.12 1.36
CA LEU A 242 3.86 34.04 0.46
C LEU A 242 5.32 34.00 0.99
N ASP A 243 6.08 33.00 0.56
CA ASP A 243 7.16 33.28 -0.41
C ASP A 243 7.56 32.04 -1.23
N GLN A 244 7.66 32.23 -2.55
CA GLN A 244 8.24 31.28 -3.50
C GLN A 244 9.64 31.78 -3.85
N GLY A 245 10.67 31.00 -3.53
CA GLY A 245 12.05 31.36 -3.89
C GLY A 245 12.97 30.15 -3.97
N ALA A 246 13.37 29.81 -5.19
CA ALA A 246 14.09 28.61 -5.59
C ALA A 246 15.50 28.42 -4.98
N SER A 247 15.92 27.15 -4.83
CA SER A 247 17.32 26.74 -5.06
C SER A 247 17.49 25.22 -5.20
N VAL A 248 17.64 24.80 -6.45
CA VAL A 248 18.63 23.86 -7.00
C VAL A 248 19.27 22.81 -6.06
N SER A 249 18.96 21.55 -6.37
CA SER A 249 19.82 20.37 -6.38
C SER A 249 21.03 20.31 -5.43
N ARG A 250 20.98 19.41 -4.43
CA ARG A 250 22.10 18.51 -4.09
C ARG A 250 21.58 17.16 -3.59
N LEU A 251 21.80 16.13 -4.41
CA LEU A 251 21.83 14.73 -4.02
C LEU A 251 22.89 14.54 -2.93
N ALA A 252 22.50 13.94 -1.80
CA ALA A 252 23.43 13.36 -0.84
C ALA A 252 22.83 12.04 -0.34
N THR A 253 23.20 10.97 -1.03
CA THR A 253 23.05 9.59 -0.58
C THR A 253 24.00 9.37 0.59
N THR A 254 23.47 9.14 1.79
CA THR A 254 24.27 8.61 2.91
C THR A 254 23.70 7.25 3.31
N VAL A 255 24.36 6.22 2.80
CA VAL A 255 24.24 4.85 3.30
C VAL A 255 24.95 4.80 4.65
N ALA A 256 24.19 4.67 5.73
CA ALA A 256 24.74 4.40 7.05
C ALA A 256 25.03 2.89 7.18
N LYS A 257 26.31 2.54 7.07
CA LYS A 257 26.87 1.23 7.41
C LYS A 257 26.92 1.10 8.94
N ALA A 258 26.07 0.26 9.51
CA ALA A 258 26.16 -0.13 10.92
C ALA A 258 26.86 -1.49 11.01
N THR A 259 28.13 -1.48 11.38
CA THR A 259 28.86 -2.66 11.85
C THR A 259 28.49 -2.91 13.31
N ALA A 260 27.81 -4.02 13.59
CA ALA A 260 27.63 -4.52 14.95
C ALA A 260 28.62 -5.65 15.20
N THR A 261 29.69 -5.31 15.92
CA THR A 261 30.56 -6.25 16.62
C THR A 261 29.80 -6.78 17.83
N THR A 262 29.51 -8.08 17.87
CA THR A 262 29.21 -8.77 19.13
C THR A 262 30.19 -9.93 19.29
N ALA A 263 31.06 -9.75 20.29
CA ALA A 263 32.05 -10.69 20.72
C ALA A 263 31.41 -12.00 21.18
N SER A 264 32.05 -13.09 20.77
CA SER A 264 31.92 -14.44 21.29
C SER A 264 32.34 -14.50 22.76
N THR A 265 31.44 -14.94 23.64
CA THR A 265 31.81 -15.44 24.97
C THR A 265 31.82 -16.97 24.90
N THR A 266 33.03 -17.52 24.93
CA THR A 266 33.34 -18.92 25.13
C THR A 266 33.18 -19.26 26.62
N GLU A 267 32.34 -20.24 26.96
CA GLU A 267 32.50 -21.00 28.20
C GLU A 267 32.54 -22.49 27.85
N ASN A 268 33.76 -23.02 27.89
CA ASN A 268 34.04 -24.43 28.04
C ASN A 268 33.71 -24.82 29.49
N ASN A 269 32.99 -25.92 29.70
CA ASN A 269 33.42 -26.85 30.72
C ASN A 269 32.96 -28.27 30.40
N ALA A 270 33.93 -29.16 30.35
CA ALA A 270 33.80 -30.59 30.26
C ALA A 270 34.23 -31.16 31.62
N GLU A 271 33.33 -31.89 32.26
CA GLU A 271 33.58 -33.14 33.02
C GLU A 271 32.24 -33.83 33.29
#